data_AF-A0A2G4HPS6-F1
#
_entry.id   AF-A0A2G4HPS6-F1
#
_cell.length_a   1.000
_cell.length_b   1.000
_cell.length_c   1.000
_cell.angle_alpha   90.00
_cell.angle_beta   90.00
_cell.angle_gamma   90.00
#
_symmetry.space_group_name_H-M   'P 1'
#
loop_
_entity.id
_entity.type
_entity.pdbx_description
1 polymer ?
#
loop_
_entity_poly.entity_id
_entity_poly.type
_entity_poly.pdbx_seq_one_letter_code
_entity_poly.pdbx_strand_id
1 'polypeptide(L)'
;MQPGEWLSTASGDRQVRVEAAPEALLLVRGPDPLALLQAAYHLGNRHVAMELHPSELRILEDSVLADLLRQRGLAVEPLEAPFEPEAGAYAGGHSHSSGDSHSSGHGDSHHHGPGPSPGPNPDRHQGPHQP
;
A
#
# COMPACT_ATOMS: atom_id res chain seq x y z
N MET A 1 -15.91 -8.91 2.56
CA MET A 1 -17.08 -8.84 1.66
C MET A 1 -16.53 -8.65 0.26
N GLN A 2 -16.46 -9.72 -0.52
CA GLN A 2 -15.97 -9.66 -1.91
C GLN A 2 -17.15 -9.64 -2.88
N PRO A 3 -17.04 -8.96 -4.04
CA PRO A 3 -18.04 -9.07 -5.09
C PRO A 3 -18.24 -10.54 -5.50
N GLY A 4 -19.49 -10.97 -5.62
CA GLY A 4 -19.86 -12.37 -5.86
C GLY A 4 -20.07 -13.22 -4.60
N GLU A 5 -19.76 -12.72 -3.41
CA GLU A 5 -20.09 -13.36 -2.15
C GLU A 5 -21.60 -13.40 -1.92
N TRP A 6 -22.11 -14.53 -1.40
CA TRP A 6 -23.51 -14.69 -1.01
C TRP A 6 -23.63 -14.60 0.49
N LEU A 7 -24.42 -13.62 0.96
CA LEU A 7 -24.75 -13.49 2.37
C LEU A 7 -26.14 -14.06 2.60
N SER A 8 -26.26 -14.89 3.64
CA SER A 8 -27.53 -15.51 4.00
C SER A 8 -28.02 -14.99 5.35
N THR A 9 -29.33 -14.91 5.52
CA THR A 9 -29.93 -14.73 6.84
C THR A 9 -29.60 -15.93 7.74
N ALA A 10 -29.62 -15.75 9.06
CA ALA A 10 -29.40 -16.86 10.01
C ALA A 10 -30.41 -18.01 9.83
N SER A 11 -31.59 -17.72 9.29
CA SER A 11 -32.64 -18.69 8.96
C SER A 11 -32.48 -19.34 7.58
N GLY A 12 -31.56 -18.85 6.74
CA GLY A 12 -31.30 -19.34 5.37
C GLY A 12 -32.41 -19.06 4.36
N ASP A 13 -33.46 -18.34 4.75
CA ASP A 13 -34.65 -18.05 3.95
C ASP A 13 -34.43 -16.95 2.90
N ARG A 14 -33.32 -16.21 3.01
CA ARG A 14 -32.94 -15.15 2.07
C ARG A 14 -31.44 -15.18 1.82
N GLN A 15 -31.07 -14.97 0.57
CA GLN A 15 -29.69 -14.80 0.13
C GLN A 15 -29.58 -13.49 -0.64
N VAL A 16 -28.53 -12.73 -0.37
CA VAL A 16 -28.18 -11.51 -1.12
C VAL A 16 -26.78 -11.66 -1.68
N ARG A 17 -26.58 -11.22 -2.92
CA ARG A 17 -25.27 -11.22 -3.59
C ARG A 17 -24.62 -9.86 -3.39
N VAL A 18 -23.35 -9.86 -2.98
CA VAL A 18 -22.54 -8.64 -2.94
C VAL A 18 -22.11 -8.30 -4.37
N GLU A 19 -22.44 -7.10 -4.83
CA GLU A 19 -21.95 -6.55 -6.09
C GLU A 19 -21.18 -5.26 -5.79
N ALA A 20 -19.99 -5.09 -6.36
CA ALA A 20 -19.27 -3.84 -6.25
C ALA A 20 -20.02 -2.76 -7.03
N ALA A 21 -20.36 -1.67 -6.35
CA ALA A 21 -20.96 -0.52 -6.99
C ALA A 21 -19.95 0.14 -7.94
N PRO A 22 -20.40 0.77 -9.04
CA PRO A 22 -19.53 1.62 -9.83
C PRO A 22 -18.96 2.75 -8.97
N GLU A 23 -17.64 2.92 -9.01
CA GLU A 23 -16.90 3.98 -8.32
C GLU A 23 -16.23 4.90 -9.34
N ALA A 24 -15.94 6.14 -8.93
CA ALA A 24 -15.16 7.08 -9.74
C ALA A 24 -13.67 6.73 -9.61
N LEU A 25 -13.08 6.27 -10.71
CA LEU A 25 -11.72 5.78 -10.81
C LEU A 25 -10.91 6.60 -11.81
N LEU A 26 -9.59 6.44 -11.69
CA LEU A 26 -8.62 6.84 -12.71
C LEU A 26 -8.04 5.59 -13.36
N LEU A 27 -8.17 5.52 -14.67
CA LEU A 27 -7.51 4.56 -15.52
C LEU A 27 -6.15 5.08 -15.94
N VAL A 28 -5.10 4.37 -15.55
CA VAL A 28 -3.71 4.77 -15.77
C VAL A 28 -3.08 3.82 -16.78
N ARG A 29 -2.52 4.38 -17.87
CA ARG A 29 -1.81 3.63 -18.92
C ARG A 29 -0.43 4.23 -19.15
N GLY A 30 0.55 3.35 -19.36
CA GLY A 30 1.92 3.72 -19.68
C GLY A 30 2.23 3.54 -21.17
N PRO A 31 3.25 4.24 -21.70
CA PRO A 31 3.74 4.02 -23.07
C PRO A 31 4.37 2.62 -23.25
N ASP A 32 4.82 2.02 -22.15
CA ASP A 32 5.41 0.68 -22.11
C ASP A 32 5.15 0.02 -20.74
N PRO A 33 5.35 -1.31 -20.62
CA PRO A 33 5.12 -2.03 -19.37
C PRO A 33 6.01 -1.59 -18.20
N LEU A 34 7.23 -1.11 -18.46
CA LEU A 34 8.15 -0.68 -17.42
C LEU A 34 7.66 0.63 -16.78
N ALA A 35 7.15 1.56 -17.57
CA ALA A 35 6.55 2.80 -17.08
C ALA A 35 5.35 2.51 -16.14
N LEU A 36 4.51 1.54 -16.49
CA LEU A 36 3.38 1.13 -15.66
C LEU A 36 3.84 0.46 -14.36
N LEU A 37 4.85 -0.41 -14.42
CA LEU A 37 5.42 -1.07 -13.24
C LEU A 37 6.06 -0.05 -12.27
N GLN A 38 6.77 0.94 -12.80
CA GLN A 38 7.31 2.04 -12.00
C GLN A 38 6.20 2.86 -11.33
N ALA A 39 5.11 3.12 -12.05
CA ALA A 39 3.93 3.79 -11.48
C ALA A 39 3.35 3.00 -10.30
N ALA A 40 3.11 1.69 -10.49
CA ALA A 40 2.60 0.80 -9.45
C ALA A 40 3.53 0.77 -8.22
N TYR A 41 4.85 0.69 -8.44
CA TYR A 41 5.85 0.74 -7.37
C TYR A 41 5.75 2.04 -6.54
N HIS A 42 5.67 3.20 -7.20
CA HIS A 42 5.56 4.48 -6.51
C HIS A 42 4.23 4.68 -5.80
N LEU A 43 3.12 4.22 -6.37
CA LEU A 43 1.81 4.24 -5.74
C LEU A 43 1.78 3.31 -4.52
N GLY A 44 2.43 2.14 -4.61
CA GLY A 44 2.55 1.18 -3.52
C GLY A 44 3.32 1.75 -2.33
N ASN A 45 4.42 2.47 -2.57
CA ASN A 45 5.16 3.20 -1.53
C ASN A 45 4.34 4.27 -0.80
N ARG A 46 3.18 4.65 -1.37
CA ARG A 46 2.25 5.63 -0.80
C ARG A 46 1.00 4.97 -0.20
N HIS A 47 0.95 3.64 -0.15
CA HIS A 47 -0.21 2.87 0.30
C HIS A 47 -1.51 3.21 -0.44
N VAL A 48 -1.41 3.51 -1.74
CA VAL A 48 -2.58 3.74 -2.58
C VAL A 48 -3.20 2.39 -2.95
N ALA A 49 -4.51 2.24 -2.73
CA ALA A 49 -5.26 1.08 -3.22
C ALA A 49 -5.28 1.08 -4.75
N MET A 50 -4.95 -0.05 -5.36
CA MET A 50 -4.87 -0.18 -6.82
C MET A 50 -5.33 -1.55 -7.29
N GLU A 51 -6.05 -1.57 -8.40
CA GLU A 51 -6.40 -2.78 -9.14
C GLU A 51 -5.44 -2.90 -10.32
N LEU A 52 -4.82 -4.08 -10.45
CA LEU A 52 -3.74 -4.33 -11.40
C LEU A 52 -4.28 -5.08 -12.62
N HIS A 53 -4.02 -4.53 -13.81
CA HIS A 53 -4.29 -5.21 -15.08
C HIS A 53 -3.00 -5.32 -15.91
N PRO A 54 -2.93 -6.22 -16.92
CA PRO A 54 -1.72 -6.40 -17.72
C PRO A 54 -1.21 -5.14 -18.44
N SER A 55 -2.11 -4.20 -18.75
CA SER A 55 -1.80 -2.99 -19.54
C SER A 55 -2.30 -1.69 -18.91
N GLU A 56 -2.90 -1.76 -17.73
CA GLU A 56 -3.48 -0.60 -17.05
C GLU A 56 -3.49 -0.78 -15.53
N LEU A 57 -3.60 0.34 -14.81
CA LEU A 57 -3.87 0.36 -13.38
C LEU A 57 -5.17 1.14 -13.16
N ARG A 58 -5.97 0.72 -12.19
CA ARG A 58 -7.12 1.51 -11.72
C ARG A 58 -6.89 1.91 -10.28
N ILE A 59 -7.14 3.17 -9.98
CA ILE A 59 -7.07 3.75 -8.64
C ILE A 59 -8.30 4.63 -8.43
N LEU A 60 -8.63 4.93 -7.17
CA LEU A 60 -9.69 5.90 -6.87
C LEU A 60 -9.39 7.28 -7.46
N GLU A 61 -10.44 8.02 -7.80
CA GLU A 61 -10.30 9.39 -8.29
C GLU A 61 -9.66 10.32 -7.25
N ASP A 62 -8.42 10.73 -7.52
CA ASP A 62 -7.66 11.68 -6.74
C ASP A 62 -6.89 12.61 -7.69
N SER A 63 -7.18 13.91 -7.62
CA SER A 63 -6.59 14.92 -8.50
C SER A 63 -5.07 15.08 -8.30
N VAL A 64 -4.57 14.92 -7.08
CA VAL A 64 -3.14 15.00 -6.77
C VAL A 64 -2.40 13.81 -7.35
N LEU A 65 -2.98 12.61 -7.26
CA LEU A 65 -2.43 11.41 -7.90
C LEU A 65 -2.48 11.53 -9.42
N ALA A 66 -3.59 12.02 -9.98
CA ALA A 66 -3.74 12.22 -11.41
C ALA A 66 -2.64 13.12 -11.98
N ASP A 67 -2.39 14.27 -11.33
CA ASP A 67 -1.38 15.21 -11.78
C ASP A 67 0.04 14.66 -11.65
N LEU A 68 0.34 13.93 -10.57
CA LEU A 68 1.63 13.29 -10.40
C LEU A 68 1.90 12.21 -11.46
N LEU A 69 0.88 11.43 -11.81
CA LEU A 69 0.99 10.39 -12.83
C LEU A 69 1.15 11.00 -14.23
N ARG A 70 0.41 12.08 -14.53
CA ARG A 70 0.56 12.84 -15.78
C ARG A 70 1.94 13.47 -15.93
N GLN A 71 2.49 14.04 -14.85
CA GLN A 71 3.85 14.61 -14.84
C GLN A 71 4.94 13.56 -15.12
N ARG A 72 4.66 12.29 -14.85
CA ARG A 72 5.54 11.15 -15.17
C ARG A 72 5.36 10.62 -16.60
N GLY A 73 4.51 11.26 -17.41
CA GLY A 73 4.25 10.86 -18.79
C GLY A 73 3.25 9.73 -18.95
N LEU A 74 2.45 9.42 -17.93
CA LEU A 74 1.39 8.41 -18.00
C LEU A 74 0.09 9.04 -18.52
N ALA A 75 -0.67 8.27 -19.29
CA ALA A 75 -2.04 8.62 -19.66
C ALA A 75 -2.97 8.32 -18.48
N VAL A 76 -3.81 9.30 -18.12
CA VAL A 76 -4.73 9.20 -16.98
C VAL A 76 -6.11 9.67 -17.42
N GLU A 77 -7.07 8.76 -17.41
CA GLU A 77 -8.45 8.97 -17.88
C GLU A 77 -9.44 8.67 -16.75
N PRO A 78 -10.55 9.43 -16.61
CA PRO A 78 -11.61 9.07 -15.68
C PRO A 78 -12.34 7.81 -16.14
N LEU A 79 -12.73 6.96 -15.20
CA LEU A 79 -13.46 5.71 -15.45
C LEU A 79 -14.50 5.51 -14.35
N GLU A 80 -15.76 5.24 -14.71
CA GLU A 80 -16.74 4.70 -13.77
C GLU A 80 -16.83 3.18 -13.93
N ALA A 81 -16.39 2.45 -12.91
CA ALA A 81 -16.39 0.99 -12.92
C ALA A 81 -16.36 0.43 -11.47
N PRO A 82 -16.76 -0.83 -11.26
CA PRO A 82 -16.46 -1.53 -10.02
C PRO A 82 -14.96 -1.53 -9.74
N PHE A 83 -14.58 -1.42 -8.47
CA PHE A 83 -13.19 -1.37 -8.04
C PHE A 83 -12.84 -2.56 -7.15
N GLU A 84 -11.88 -3.36 -7.59
CA GLU A 84 -11.38 -4.54 -6.87
C GLU A 84 -9.87 -4.38 -6.62
N PRO A 85 -9.45 -3.57 -5.64
CA PRO A 85 -8.05 -3.36 -5.37
C PRO A 85 -7.40 -4.65 -4.85
N GLU A 86 -6.14 -4.86 -5.22
CA GLU A 86 -5.33 -5.95 -4.69
C GLU A 86 -5.24 -5.85 -3.17
N ALA A 87 -5.51 -6.97 -2.49
CA ALA A 87 -5.39 -7.03 -1.05
C ALA A 87 -3.93 -6.76 -0.67
N GLY A 88 -3.69 -5.73 0.14
CA GLY A 88 -2.34 -5.41 0.59
C GLY A 88 -1.68 -6.60 1.29
N ALA A 89 -0.35 -6.67 1.27
CA ALA A 89 0.43 -7.80 1.82
C ALA A 89 0.13 -8.15 3.29
N TYR A 90 -0.55 -7.26 4.03
CA TYR A 90 -0.90 -7.41 5.44
C TYR A 90 -2.41 -7.66 5.70
N ALA A 91 -3.25 -7.75 4.65
CA ALA A 91 -4.68 -7.99 4.81
C ALA A 91 -5.01 -9.39 5.41
N GLY A 92 -4.02 -10.30 5.47
CA GLY A 92 -4.15 -11.63 6.10
C GLY A 92 -4.12 -11.65 7.65
N GLY A 93 -4.10 -10.50 8.33
CA GLY A 93 -3.98 -10.44 9.79
C GLY A 93 -5.27 -10.46 10.61
N HIS A 94 -6.44 -10.27 10.00
CA HIS A 94 -7.70 -10.07 10.73
C HIS A 94 -8.85 -10.95 10.21
N SER A 95 -8.62 -12.26 10.19
CA SER A 95 -9.72 -13.22 10.33
C SER A 95 -10.22 -13.14 11.76
N HIS A 96 -11.46 -12.69 11.96
CA HIS A 96 -12.11 -12.61 13.25
C HIS A 96 -12.35 -14.03 13.80
N SER A 97 -11.38 -14.60 14.52
CA SER A 97 -11.63 -15.72 15.42
C SER A 97 -12.30 -15.17 16.68
N SER A 98 -13.63 -15.25 16.73
CA SER A 98 -14.36 -15.18 17.98
C SER A 98 -13.93 -16.36 18.86
N GLY A 99 -13.41 -16.10 20.07
CA GLY A 99 -13.17 -17.14 21.06
C GLY A 99 -12.02 -16.85 22.03
N ASP A 100 -12.40 -16.37 23.21
CA ASP A 100 -11.75 -16.59 24.50
C ASP A 100 -10.51 -15.76 24.88
N SER A 101 -10.84 -14.70 25.63
CA SER A 101 -10.04 -14.04 26.66
C SER A 101 -9.15 -14.98 27.49
N HIS A 102 -7.85 -14.70 27.52
CA HIS A 102 -7.04 -14.77 28.74
C HIS A 102 -5.97 -13.66 28.73
N SER A 103 -6.02 -12.84 29.78
CA SER A 103 -5.02 -11.85 30.16
C SER A 103 -3.70 -12.51 30.56
N SER A 104 -2.58 -11.95 30.11
CA SER A 104 -1.30 -11.96 30.84
C SER A 104 -0.52 -10.71 30.45
N GLY A 105 -0.44 -9.75 31.37
CA GLY A 105 0.42 -8.60 31.25
C GLY A 105 1.89 -8.99 31.44
N HIS A 106 2.76 -8.41 30.61
CA HIS A 106 4.17 -8.25 30.93
C HIS A 106 4.53 -6.80 30.64
N GLY A 107 4.80 -6.06 31.72
CA GLY A 107 5.25 -4.69 31.67
C GLY A 107 6.68 -4.60 31.16
N ASP A 108 6.87 -3.77 30.14
CA ASP A 108 8.14 -3.27 29.67
C ASP A 108 8.91 -2.57 30.80
N SER A 109 10.13 -3.02 31.03
CA SER A 109 11.16 -2.26 31.75
C SER A 109 12.50 -2.39 31.03
N HIS A 110 12.56 -1.83 29.82
CA HIS A 110 13.82 -1.65 29.10
C HIS A 110 14.57 -0.44 29.66
N HIS A 111 15.53 -0.75 30.53
CA HIS A 111 16.50 0.16 31.09
C HIS A 111 17.41 0.72 29.98
N HIS A 112 17.32 2.03 29.73
CA HIS A 112 18.28 2.78 28.93
C HIS A 112 19.64 2.83 29.65
N GLY A 113 20.61 2.06 29.17
CA GLY A 113 22.03 2.28 29.47
C GLY A 113 22.57 3.43 28.61
N PRO A 114 23.36 4.37 29.15
CA PRO A 114 23.99 5.41 28.35
C PRO A 114 25.09 4.79 27.47
N GLY A 115 24.99 5.01 26.16
CA GLY A 115 26.04 4.65 25.21
C GLY A 115 27.33 5.43 25.46
N PRO A 116 28.51 4.86 25.18
CA PRO A 116 29.79 5.52 25.37
C PRO A 116 29.98 6.69 24.39
N SER A 117 30.53 7.78 24.92
CA SER A 117 30.83 9.05 24.25
C SER A 117 31.68 8.90 22.98
N PRO A 118 31.49 9.76 21.96
CA PRO A 118 32.37 9.80 20.80
C PRO A 118 33.75 10.35 21.20
N GLY A 119 34.80 9.58 20.90
CA GLY A 119 36.19 10.01 21.06
C GLY A 119 36.54 11.17 20.13
N PRO A 120 37.55 11.99 20.47
CA PRO A 120 37.92 13.17 19.70
C PRO A 120 38.56 12.78 18.37
N ASN A 121 38.11 13.46 17.32
CA ASN A 121 38.57 13.37 15.94
C ASN A 121 39.94 14.09 15.82
N PRO A 122 41.04 13.43 15.43
CA PRO A 122 42.28 14.15 15.15
C PRO A 122 42.31 14.56 13.68
N ASP A 123 41.99 15.83 13.45
CA ASP A 123 42.36 16.57 12.26
C ASP A 123 43.90 16.72 12.26
N ARG A 124 44.59 16.05 11.33
CA ARG A 124 45.99 16.37 11.00
C ARG A 124 46.25 16.22 9.50
N HIS A 125 46.25 17.38 8.85
CA HIS A 125 47.04 17.69 7.66
C HIS A 125 48.49 17.17 7.78
N GLN A 126 48.97 16.52 6.72
CA GLN A 126 50.35 16.66 6.22
C GLN A 126 50.46 16.04 4.82
N GLY A 127 50.98 16.86 3.89
CA GLY A 127 51.07 16.58 2.45
C GLY A 127 52.19 15.59 2.07
N PRO A 128 52.35 15.33 0.76
CA PRO A 128 53.21 14.26 0.27
C PRO A 128 54.68 14.67 0.23
N HIS A 129 55.55 13.81 0.75
CA HIS A 129 56.97 13.78 0.42
C HIS A 129 57.32 12.36 -0.04
N GLN A 130 57.75 12.25 -1.29
CA GLN A 130 58.56 11.13 -1.80
C GLN A 130 59.79 11.73 -2.52
N PRO A 131 60.91 10.99 -2.54
CA PRO A 131 62.26 11.53 -2.71
C PRO A 131 62.59 12.04 -4.11
#